data_AF-A0AAW1RWA2-F1
#
_entry.id   AF-A0AAW1RWA2-F1
#
_cell.length_a   1.000
_cell.length_b   1.000
_cell.length_c   1.000
_cell.angle_alpha   90.00
_cell.angle_beta   90.00
_cell.angle_gamma   90.00
#
_symmetry.space_group_name_H-M   'P 1'
#
loop_
_entity.id
_entity.type
_entity.pdbx_description
1 polymer ?
#
loop_
_entity_poly.entity_id
_entity_poly.type
_entity_poly.pdbx_seq_one_letter_code
_entity_poly.pdbx_strand_id
1 'polypeptide(L)'
;MRGTPCPDFEVEKTTSNYELRKYEPTAWATVQASGSYYKASSQGLAELLRYTSGANDDQESLPATKPLTLIFKADEDFSKVDENFTVAYYLAGKDEDSAPKPTDANIKEPPHDAGTRQQE
;
A
#
# COMPACT_ATOMS: atom_id res chain seq x y z
N MET A 1 -24.57 0.00 6.73
CA MET A 1 -23.46 -0.01 5.76
C MET A 1 -22.16 -0.05 6.56
N ARG A 2 -21.37 -1.13 6.46
CA ARG A 2 -20.02 -1.12 7.01
C ARG A 2 -19.14 -0.33 6.04
N GLY A 3 -18.35 0.62 6.54
CA GLY A 3 -17.42 1.38 5.72
C GLY A 3 -16.41 0.45 5.01
N THR A 4 -15.80 0.94 3.94
CA THR A 4 -14.68 0.22 3.31
C THR A 4 -13.55 0.06 4.33
N PRO A 5 -12.99 -1.15 4.56
CA PRO A 5 -11.88 -1.36 5.48
C PRO A 5 -10.68 -0.46 5.19
N CYS A 6 -10.07 0.05 6.26
CA CYS A 6 -8.88 0.88 6.24
C CYS A 6 -7.88 0.39 7.31
N PRO A 7 -6.58 0.66 7.15
CA PRO A 7 -5.60 0.46 8.22
C PRO A 7 -6.02 1.21 9.49
N ASP A 8 -6.03 0.52 10.62
CA ASP A 8 -6.28 1.16 11.91
C ASP A 8 -5.12 2.08 12.30
N PHE A 9 -5.44 3.20 12.91
CA PHE A 9 -4.46 4.15 13.43
C PHE A 9 -4.95 4.86 14.68
N GLU A 10 -4.01 5.23 15.53
CA GLU A 10 -4.22 6.16 16.64
C GLU A 10 -3.80 7.57 16.21
N VAL A 11 -4.61 8.58 16.53
CA VAL A 11 -4.24 9.99 16.34
C VAL A 11 -3.49 10.44 17.59
N GLU A 12 -2.17 10.54 17.50
CA GLU A 12 -1.32 11.00 18.61
C GLU A 12 -1.42 12.52 18.81
N LYS A 13 -1.61 13.26 17.72
CA LYS A 13 -1.71 14.73 17.75
C LYS A 13 -2.54 15.26 16.59
N THR A 14 -3.43 16.20 16.89
CA THR A 14 -4.14 17.00 15.89
C THR A 14 -3.69 18.45 15.99
N THR A 15 -3.40 19.07 14.85
CA THR A 15 -3.13 20.51 14.73
C THR A 15 -4.13 21.13 13.75
N SER A 16 -4.05 22.44 13.53
CA SER A 16 -4.87 23.10 12.50
C SER A 16 -4.54 22.66 11.07
N ASN A 17 -3.35 22.08 10.84
CA ASN A 17 -2.80 21.84 9.49
C ASN A 17 -2.55 20.36 9.18
N TYR A 18 -2.37 19.52 10.20
CA TYR A 18 -2.07 18.10 10.03
C TYR A 18 -2.46 17.28 11.27
N GLU A 19 -2.56 15.96 11.06
CA GLU A 19 -2.65 14.96 12.10
C GLU A 19 -1.38 14.10 12.09
N LEU A 20 -0.87 13.81 13.28
CA LEU A 20 0.12 12.76 13.51
C LEU A 20 -0.63 11.47 13.78
N ARG A 21 -0.45 10.47 12.91
CA ARG A 21 -1.11 9.18 13.00
C ARG A 21 -0.07 8.09 13.19
N LYS A 22 -0.30 7.25 14.19
CA LYS A 22 0.46 6.02 14.43
C LYS A 22 -0.34 4.84 13.90
N TYR A 23 0.22 4.14 12.92
CA TYR A 23 -0.37 2.92 12.36
C TYR A 23 0.24 1.71 13.07
N GLU A 24 -0.61 0.75 13.42
CA GLU A 24 -0.16 -0.57 13.88
C GLU A 24 0.42 -1.37 12.69
N PRO A 25 1.20 -2.44 12.96
CA PRO A 25 1.54 -3.46 11.97
C PRO A 25 0.37 -3.86 11.07
N THR A 26 0.56 -3.75 9.76
CA THR A 26 -0.46 -4.09 8.76
C THR A 26 0.17 -4.74 7.54
N ALA A 27 -0.57 -5.64 6.87
CA ALA A 27 -0.14 -6.23 5.62
C ALA A 27 -0.55 -5.38 4.40
N TRP A 28 0.38 -5.22 3.46
CA TRP A 28 0.20 -4.48 2.22
C TRP A 28 0.78 -5.23 1.04
N ALA A 29 -0.01 -5.54 0.01
CA ALA A 29 0.56 -6.01 -1.25
C ALA A 29 1.13 -4.80 -2.02
N THR A 30 2.32 -4.97 -2.63
CA THR A 30 2.96 -3.87 -3.37
C THR A 30 3.38 -4.28 -4.77
N VAL A 31 3.39 -3.30 -5.68
CA VAL A 31 3.91 -3.48 -7.04
C VAL A 31 4.62 -2.22 -7.52
N GLN A 32 5.69 -2.40 -8.30
CA GLN A 32 6.41 -1.29 -8.92
C GLN A 32 5.71 -0.88 -10.20
N ALA A 33 5.47 0.42 -10.35
CA ALA A 33 4.90 0.99 -11.57
C ALA A 33 5.63 2.28 -11.95
N SER A 34 5.74 2.56 -13.24
CA SER A 34 6.46 3.75 -13.73
C SER A 34 5.68 4.62 -14.71
N GLY A 35 6.12 5.87 -14.83
CA GLY A 35 5.54 6.90 -15.69
C GLY A 35 4.81 7.97 -14.87
N SER A 36 3.84 8.65 -15.47
CA SER A 36 3.07 9.67 -14.74
C SER A 36 2.31 9.07 -13.56
N TYR A 37 2.10 9.86 -12.51
CA TYR A 37 1.34 9.47 -11.31
C TYR A 37 0.03 8.73 -11.64
N TYR A 38 -0.77 9.28 -12.56
CA TYR A 38 -2.05 8.67 -12.94
C TYR A 38 -1.90 7.31 -13.63
N LYS A 39 -0.88 7.16 -14.48
CA LYS A 39 -0.59 5.92 -15.18
C LYS A 39 -0.11 4.86 -14.20
N ALA A 40 0.89 5.20 -13.37
CA ALA A 40 1.44 4.31 -12.36
C ALA A 40 0.37 3.87 -11.35
N SER A 41 -0.45 4.81 -10.86
CA SER A 41 -1.56 4.54 -9.95
C SER A 41 -2.58 3.57 -10.54
N SER A 42 -3.04 3.82 -11.78
CA SER A 42 -4.06 2.99 -12.42
C SER A 42 -3.53 1.59 -12.76
N GLN A 43 -2.29 1.51 -13.25
CA GLN A 43 -1.66 0.23 -13.59
C GLN A 43 -1.43 -0.61 -12.33
N GLY A 44 -0.80 -0.04 -11.30
CA GLY A 44 -0.51 -0.75 -10.07
C GLY A 44 -1.80 -1.18 -9.34
N LEU A 45 -2.83 -0.33 -9.32
CA LEU A 45 -4.14 -0.72 -8.77
C LEU A 45 -4.74 -1.90 -9.54
N ALA A 46 -4.68 -1.89 -10.87
CA ALA A 46 -5.23 -2.97 -11.67
C ALA A 46 -4.49 -4.31 -11.43
N GLU A 47 -3.18 -4.27 -11.23
CA GLU A 47 -2.36 -5.44 -10.86
C GLU A 47 -2.75 -5.97 -9.48
N LEU A 48 -2.81 -5.09 -8.47
CA LEU A 48 -3.16 -5.47 -7.09
C LEU A 48 -4.61 -5.96 -6.98
N LEU A 49 -5.56 -5.37 -7.72
CA LEU A 49 -6.94 -5.85 -7.74
C LEU A 49 -7.08 -7.24 -8.38
N ARG A 50 -6.25 -7.60 -9.36
CA ARG A 50 -6.23 -8.97 -9.89
C ARG A 50 -5.82 -9.95 -8.80
N TYR A 51 -4.73 -9.63 -8.08
CA TYR A 51 -4.27 -10.43 -6.95
C TYR A 51 -5.35 -10.59 -5.87
N THR A 52 -5.95 -9.51 -5.39
CA THR A 52 -6.97 -9.56 -4.34
C THR A 52 -8.29 -10.17 -4.81
N SER A 53 -8.50 -10.33 -6.12
CA SER A 53 -9.69 -10.99 -6.69
C SER A 53 -9.51 -12.49 -6.92
N GLY A 54 -8.42 -13.09 -6.43
CA GLY A 54 -8.18 -14.54 -6.51
C GLY A 54 -7.02 -14.95 -7.41
N ALA A 55 -6.23 -14.02 -7.95
CA ALA A 55 -4.95 -14.34 -8.61
C ALA A 55 -3.82 -14.51 -7.58
N ASN A 56 -4.04 -15.44 -6.66
CA ASN A 56 -3.14 -15.86 -5.60
C ASN A 56 -3.22 -17.39 -5.43
N ASP A 57 -2.27 -17.99 -4.73
CA ASP A 57 -2.13 -19.45 -4.60
C ASP A 57 -3.35 -20.12 -3.93
N ASP A 58 -3.98 -19.43 -2.98
CA ASP A 58 -5.19 -19.88 -2.30
C ASP A 58 -6.48 -19.63 -3.12
N GLN A 59 -6.38 -18.95 -4.27
CA GLN A 59 -7.52 -18.47 -5.06
C GLN A 59 -8.53 -17.66 -4.24
N GLU A 60 -8.05 -17.02 -3.17
CA GLU A 60 -8.87 -16.28 -2.20
C GLU A 60 -9.25 -14.90 -2.74
N SER A 61 -10.53 -14.54 -2.64
CA SER A 61 -10.97 -13.17 -2.88
C SER A 61 -10.93 -12.38 -1.57
N LEU A 62 -10.03 -11.40 -1.51
CA LEU A 62 -9.85 -10.52 -0.37
C LEU A 62 -10.83 -9.34 -0.43
N PRO A 63 -11.27 -8.80 0.73
CA PRO A 63 -12.13 -7.62 0.76
C PRO A 63 -11.47 -6.41 0.10
N ALA A 64 -12.25 -5.63 -0.66
CA ALA A 64 -11.79 -4.34 -1.17
C ALA A 64 -11.54 -3.37 -0.02
N THR A 65 -10.38 -2.71 -0.04
CA THR A 65 -9.91 -1.79 1.00
C THR A 65 -9.61 -0.40 0.44
N LYS A 66 -9.35 0.54 1.35
CA LYS A 66 -8.81 1.88 1.09
C LYS A 66 -7.76 2.22 2.16
N PRO A 67 -6.88 3.21 1.95
CA PRO A 67 -6.59 3.88 0.69
C PRO A 67 -5.72 3.02 -0.24
N LEU A 68 -5.58 3.46 -1.50
CA LEU A 68 -4.43 3.08 -2.33
C LEU A 68 -3.29 4.05 -2.02
N THR A 69 -2.11 3.52 -1.70
CA THR A 69 -0.93 4.32 -1.35
C THR A 69 0.09 4.27 -2.47
N LEU A 70 0.70 5.42 -2.80
CA LEU A 70 1.83 5.51 -3.73
C LEU A 70 3.03 6.07 -2.99
N ILE A 71 4.15 5.34 -3.03
CA ILE A 71 5.42 5.70 -2.41
C ILE A 71 6.40 6.03 -3.53
N PHE A 72 7.10 7.14 -3.41
CA PHE A 72 8.07 7.61 -4.40
C PHE A 72 9.21 8.34 -3.70
N LYS A 73 10.30 8.51 -4.44
CA LYS A 73 11.43 9.36 -4.02
C LYS A 73 11.30 10.73 -4.69
N ALA A 74 11.64 11.77 -3.94
CA ALA A 74 11.84 13.10 -4.49
C ALA A 74 13.33 13.45 -4.38
N ASP A 75 13.79 14.42 -5.16
CA ASP A 75 15.10 15.03 -4.96
C ASP A 75 15.14 15.85 -3.65
N GLU A 76 16.36 16.23 -3.24
CA GLU A 76 16.59 16.88 -1.93
C GLU A 76 15.82 18.19 -1.76
N ASP A 77 15.58 18.92 -2.85
CA ASP A 77 14.83 20.17 -2.86
C ASP A 77 13.33 20.00 -3.18
N PHE A 78 12.87 18.75 -3.34
CA PHE A 78 11.49 18.38 -3.70
C PHE A 78 10.98 19.03 -4.99
N SER A 79 11.88 19.43 -5.89
CA SER A 79 11.54 20.03 -7.18
C SER A 79 11.16 18.98 -8.23
N LYS A 80 11.61 17.73 -8.05
CA LYS A 80 11.30 16.60 -8.93
C LYS A 80 10.97 15.35 -8.15
N VAL A 81 10.06 14.57 -8.73
CA VAL A 81 9.65 13.25 -8.23
C VAL A 81 10.12 12.20 -9.21
N ASP A 82 10.64 11.09 -8.68
CA ASP A 82 10.97 9.91 -9.48
C ASP A 82 9.69 9.39 -10.17
N GLU A 83 9.80 9.02 -11.44
CA GLU A 83 8.69 8.41 -12.17
C GLU A 83 8.50 6.93 -11.81
N ASN A 84 9.28 6.39 -10.88
CA ASN A 84 9.10 5.05 -10.31
C ASN A 84 8.36 5.12 -8.97
N PHE A 85 7.21 4.44 -8.92
CA PHE A 85 6.34 4.37 -7.76
C PHE A 85 6.26 2.94 -7.23
N THR A 86 6.23 2.81 -5.91
CA THR A 86 5.68 1.62 -5.25
C THR A 86 4.22 1.88 -4.97
N VAL A 87 3.34 1.14 -5.65
CA VAL A 87 1.90 1.17 -5.41
C VAL A 87 1.58 0.10 -4.36
N ALA A 88 0.87 0.48 -3.29
CA ALA A 88 0.60 -0.38 -2.14
C ALA A 88 -0.90 -0.44 -1.84
N TYR A 89 -1.41 -1.64 -1.57
CA TYR A 89 -2.81 -1.91 -1.27
C TYR A 89 -2.97 -2.71 0.03
N TYR A 90 -3.79 -2.18 0.95
CA TYR A 90 -3.99 -2.76 2.27
C TYR A 90 -4.76 -4.08 2.21
N LEU A 91 -4.29 -5.09 2.94
CA LEU A 91 -4.93 -6.40 3.03
C LEU A 91 -5.69 -6.52 4.37
N ALA A 92 -6.98 -6.18 4.36
CA ALA A 92 -7.77 -6.16 5.58
C ALA A 92 -7.90 -7.55 6.23
N GLY A 93 -7.58 -7.62 7.52
CA GLY A 93 -7.63 -8.86 8.29
C GLY A 93 -6.52 -9.86 7.96
N LYS A 94 -5.46 -9.41 7.28
CA LYS A 94 -4.27 -10.20 6.96
C LYS A 94 -3.03 -9.63 7.63
N ASP A 95 -2.08 -10.52 7.88
CA ASP A 95 -0.70 -10.27 8.29
C ASP A 95 0.26 -10.93 7.28
N GLU A 96 1.57 -10.87 7.52
CA GLU A 96 2.58 -11.48 6.63
C GLU A 96 2.41 -12.99 6.45
N ASP A 97 1.97 -13.69 7.51
CA ASP A 97 1.86 -15.15 7.52
C ASP A 97 0.55 -15.66 6.89
N SER A 98 -0.50 -14.83 6.89
CA SER A 98 -1.85 -15.19 6.43
C SER A 98 -2.23 -14.61 5.07
N ALA A 99 -1.43 -13.70 4.52
CA ALA A 99 -1.64 -13.17 3.18
C ALA A 99 -1.34 -14.25 2.13
N PRO A 100 -2.28 -14.54 1.20
CA PRO A 100 -2.06 -15.55 0.18
C PRO A 100 -0.97 -15.08 -0.78
N LYS A 101 -0.15 -15.99 -1.29
CA LYS A 101 0.99 -15.61 -2.13
C LYS A 101 0.52 -15.20 -3.52
N PRO A 102 1.04 -14.10 -4.07
CA PRO A 102 0.67 -13.69 -5.42
C PRO A 102 1.16 -14.72 -6.44
N THR A 103 0.34 -15.02 -7.45
CA THR A 103 0.79 -15.82 -8.60
C THR A 103 1.61 -15.00 -9.59
N ASP A 104 1.52 -13.66 -9.51
CA ASP A 104 2.30 -12.72 -10.30
C ASP A 104 3.57 -12.32 -9.54
N ALA A 105 4.74 -12.67 -10.09
CA ALA A 105 6.04 -12.38 -9.47
C ALA A 105 6.37 -10.88 -9.38
N ASN A 106 5.63 -10.01 -10.07
CA ASN A 106 5.81 -8.56 -9.95
C ASN A 106 5.19 -8.00 -8.66
N ILE A 107 4.21 -8.71 -8.09
CA ILE A 107 3.58 -8.35 -6.84
C ILE A 107 4.46 -8.90 -5.72
N LYS A 108 4.91 -8.01 -4.85
CA LYS A 108 5.67 -8.39 -3.67
C LYS A 108 4.71 -8.69 -2.54
N GLU A 109 5.02 -9.79 -1.84
CA GLU A 109 4.42 -10.12 -0.56
C GLU A 109 4.60 -8.95 0.42
N PRO A 110 3.68 -8.78 1.39
CA PRO A 110 3.75 -7.69 2.34
C PRO A 110 5.10 -7.60 3.07
N PRO A 111 5.81 -6.46 3.02
CA PRO A 111 6.84 -6.18 4.00
C PRO A 111 6.22 -5.48 5.22
N HIS A 112 6.59 -5.97 6.40
CA HIS A 112 6.40 -5.29 7.67
C HIS A 112 7.51 -4.27 7.89
N ASP A 113 7.26 -3.01 7.55
CA ASP A 113 7.89 -1.92 8.28
C ASP A 113 6.84 -0.83 8.52
N ALA A 114 6.27 -0.85 9.72
CA ALA A 114 5.65 0.33 10.31
C ALA A 114 6.62 1.49 10.10
N GLY A 115 6.15 2.58 9.47
CA GLY A 115 6.93 3.69 8.92
C GLY A 115 7.97 4.30 9.86
N THR A 116 9.03 3.55 10.13
CA THR A 116 10.17 3.95 10.92
C THR A 116 11.10 4.58 9.91
N ARG A 117 10.94 5.89 9.74
CA ARG A 117 11.94 6.72 9.10
C ARG A 117 13.22 6.55 9.92
N GLN A 118 14.09 5.61 9.55
CA GLN A 118 15.49 5.68 9.93
C GLN A 118 16.03 6.91 9.20
N GLN A 119 16.10 8.03 9.93
CA GLN A 119 16.90 9.17 9.53
C GLN A 119 18.34 8.77 9.84
N GLU A 120 19.15 8.59 8.80
CA GLU A 120 20.61 8.76 8.88
C GLU A 120 20.97 10.17 8.38
#